data_AF-A0A427TDU7-F1
#
_entry.id   AF-A0A427TDU7-F1
#
_cell.length_a   1.000
_cell.length_b   1.000
_cell.length_c   1.000
_cell.angle_alpha   90.00
_cell.angle_beta   90.00
_cell.angle_gamma   90.00
#
_symmetry.space_group_name_H-M   'P 1'
#
loop_
_entity.id
_entity.type
_entity.pdbx_description
1 polymer ?
#
loop_
_entity_poly.entity_id
_entity_poly.type
_entity_poly.pdbx_seq_one_letter_code
_entity_poly.pdbx_strand_id
1 'polypeptide(L)'
;MERRGSEVNKEKAILKIYPEAVPNVDFIITADPETLETTIHTWKYDKPKPTDSQLQAAWDDLQANPPVKPKSLEEQIKARLEALELATITLMDFM
;
A
#
# COMPACT_ATOMS: atom_id res chain seq x y z
N MET A 1 6.05 3.59 25.65
CA MET A 1 6.37 3.92 24.23
C MET A 1 5.10 3.64 23.44
N GLU A 2 4.17 4.59 23.43
CA GLU A 2 2.78 4.33 23.06
C GLU A 2 2.44 5.05 21.74
N ARG A 3 2.22 4.24 20.69
CA ARG A 3 1.47 4.50 19.45
C ARG A 3 1.77 5.79 18.66
N ARG A 4 2.73 5.72 17.73
CA ARG A 4 2.74 6.50 16.47
C ARG A 4 1.64 6.01 15.51
N GLY A 5 0.39 5.98 15.98
CA GLY A 5 -0.74 5.35 15.30
C GLY A 5 -1.69 6.31 14.56
N SER A 6 -1.46 7.62 14.65
CA SER A 6 -2.46 8.61 14.22
C SER A 6 -1.95 9.62 13.20
N GLU A 7 -0.72 9.49 12.71
CA GLU A 7 -0.19 10.40 11.70
C GLU A 7 -0.44 9.83 10.30
N VAL A 8 -1.12 10.60 9.45
CA VAL A 8 -1.42 10.24 8.07
C VAL A 8 -0.11 10.08 7.30
N ASN A 9 0.13 8.90 6.75
CA ASN A 9 1.21 8.74 5.79
C ASN A 9 0.78 9.37 4.45
N LYS A 10 1.08 10.66 4.28
CA LYS A 10 0.65 11.43 3.10
C LYS A 10 1.17 10.83 1.79
N GLU A 11 2.34 10.20 1.78
CA GLU A 11 2.89 9.56 0.58
C GLU A 11 2.00 8.40 0.13
N LYS A 12 1.72 7.46 1.04
CA LYS A 12 0.87 6.30 0.76
C LYS A 12 -0.56 6.73 0.42
N ALA A 13 -1.09 7.73 1.10
CA ALA A 13 -2.41 8.28 0.81
C ALA A 13 -2.46 8.90 -0.60
N ILE A 14 -1.45 9.68 -0.99
CA ILE A 14 -1.35 10.23 -2.36
C ILE A 14 -1.28 9.09 -3.38
N LEU A 15 -0.46 8.06 -3.16
CA LEU A 15 -0.35 6.92 -4.08
C LEU A 15 -1.63 6.08 -4.16
N LYS A 16 -2.45 6.07 -3.10
CA LYS A 16 -3.78 5.44 -3.14
C LYS A 16 -4.75 6.24 -4.01
N ILE A 17 -4.72 7.57 -3.94
CA ILE A 17 -5.58 8.47 -4.73
C ILE A 17 -5.10 8.55 -6.19
N TYR A 18 -3.78 8.59 -6.38
CA TYR A 18 -3.09 8.70 -7.66
C TYR A 18 -2.04 7.60 -7.80
N PRO A 19 -2.44 6.38 -8.20
CA PRO A 19 -1.53 5.24 -8.32
C PRO A 19 -0.39 5.42 -9.33
N GLU A 20 -0.56 6.34 -10.27
CA GLU A 20 0.42 6.65 -11.32
C GLU A 20 1.38 7.78 -10.94
N ALA A 21 1.14 8.48 -9.83
CA ALA A 21 2.01 9.58 -9.40
C ALA A 21 3.37 9.04 -8.92
N VAL A 22 4.44 9.74 -9.26
CA VAL A 22 5.81 9.36 -8.93
C VAL A 22 6.35 10.23 -7.80
N PRO A 23 6.65 9.66 -6.62
CA PRO A 23 7.26 10.40 -5.50
C PRO A 23 8.60 11.02 -5.90
N ASN A 24 8.92 12.21 -5.38
CA ASN A 24 10.10 13.01 -5.69
C ASN A 24 10.19 13.57 -7.12
N VAL A 25 9.22 13.26 -7.99
CA VAL A 25 9.09 13.84 -9.33
C VAL A 25 7.83 14.71 -9.40
N ASP A 26 6.68 14.09 -9.15
CA ASP A 26 5.36 14.72 -9.23
C ASP A 26 4.99 15.43 -7.93
N PHE A 27 5.52 14.97 -6.80
CA PHE A 27 5.33 15.61 -5.51
C PHE A 27 6.50 15.33 -4.58
N ILE A 28 6.75 16.23 -3.63
CA ILE A 28 7.78 16.08 -2.59
C ILE A 28 7.11 16.22 -1.24
N ILE A 29 7.36 15.26 -0.35
CA ILE A 29 6.93 15.31 1.05
C ILE A 29 8.14 15.60 1.91
N THR A 30 7.99 16.57 2.81
CA THR A 30 8.97 16.90 3.84
C THR A 30 8.39 16.55 5.19
N ALA A 31 9.21 16.02 6.08
CA ALA A 31 8.86 15.87 7.49
C ALA A 31 9.46 17.04 8.26
N ASP A 32 8.67 17.63 9.15
CA ASP A 32 9.16 18.58 10.12
C ASP A 32 10.08 17.85 11.13
N PRO A 33 11.30 18.34 11.40
CA PRO A 33 12.26 17.61 12.23
C PRO A 33 11.90 17.57 13.72
N GLU A 34 11.04 18.48 14.20
CA GLU A 34 10.64 18.55 15.61
C GLU A 34 9.36 17.77 15.88
N THR A 35 8.39 17.92 14.99
CA THR A 35 7.05 17.32 15.13
C THR A 35 6.90 16.00 14.39
N LEU A 36 7.84 15.68 13.48
CA LEU A 36 7.76 14.60 12.50
C LEU A 36 6.60 14.73 11.52
N GLU A 37 5.86 15.84 11.56
CA GLU A 37 4.67 16.05 10.73
C GLU A 37 5.05 16.10 9.25
N THR A 38 4.45 15.20 8.46
CA THR A 38 4.68 15.19 7.01
C THR A 38 3.81 16.23 6.29
N THR A 39 4.39 16.95 5.33
CA THR A 39 3.69 17.97 4.52
C THR A 39 4.09 17.87 3.05
N ILE A 40 3.14 18.12 2.14
CA ILE A 40 3.40 18.20 0.70
C ILE A 40 4.09 19.55 0.43
N HIS A 41 5.42 19.52 0.30
CA HIS A 41 6.27 20.68 0.02
C HIS A 41 6.17 21.14 -1.44
N THR A 42 6.09 20.19 -2.38
CA THR A 42 6.01 20.48 -3.80
C THR A 42 4.92 19.64 -4.44
N TRP A 43 4.16 20.25 -5.36
CA TRP A 43 3.16 19.59 -6.18
C TRP A 43 3.34 20.01 -7.64
N LYS A 44 3.81 19.07 -8.47
CA LYS A 44 4.07 19.21 -9.91
C LYS A 44 3.18 18.28 -10.76
N TYR A 45 2.39 17.43 -10.12
CA TYR A 45 1.44 16.56 -10.80
C TYR A 45 0.35 17.36 -11.51
N ASP A 46 -0.12 16.86 -12.65
CA ASP A 46 -1.11 17.51 -13.52
C ASP A 46 -2.53 17.52 -12.91
N LYS A 47 -2.78 16.62 -11.96
CA LYS A 47 -4.04 16.53 -11.21
C LYS A 47 -4.07 17.51 -10.02
N PRO A 48 -5.27 17.90 -9.53
CA PRO A 48 -5.39 18.77 -8.37
C PRO A 48 -4.71 18.18 -7.13
N LYS A 49 -4.10 19.05 -6.31
CA LYS A 49 -3.53 18.64 -5.02
C LYS A 49 -4.65 18.12 -4.10
N PRO A 50 -4.50 16.95 -3.46
CA PRO A 50 -5.51 16.40 -2.58
C PRO A 50 -5.64 17.24 -1.30
N THR A 51 -6.85 17.29 -0.75
CA THR A 51 -7.14 17.93 0.54
C THR A 51 -6.77 17.03 1.71
N ASP A 52 -6.61 17.59 2.91
CA ASP A 52 -6.30 16.80 4.11
C ASP A 52 -7.38 15.75 4.41
N SER A 53 -8.66 16.05 4.16
CA SER A 53 -9.76 15.08 4.30
C SER A 53 -9.65 13.92 3.31
N GLN A 54 -9.21 14.18 2.07
CA GLN A 54 -9.00 13.13 1.08
C GLN A 54 -7.80 12.25 1.47
N LEU A 55 -6.73 12.87 1.98
CA LEU A 55 -5.55 12.15 2.47
C LEU A 55 -5.90 11.26 3.67
N GLN A 56 -6.67 11.78 4.63
CA GLN A 56 -7.15 11.00 5.77
C GLN A 56 -8.02 9.83 5.34
N ALA A 57 -9.02 10.06 4.47
CA ALA A 57 -9.90 9.00 3.99
C ALA A 57 -9.14 7.89 3.23
N ALA A 58 -8.16 8.28 2.40
CA ALA A 58 -7.31 7.32 1.70
C ALA A 58 -6.40 6.54 2.67
N TRP A 59 -5.94 7.17 3.74
CA TRP A 59 -5.16 6.52 4.79
C TRP A 59 -6.00 5.54 5.62
N ASP A 60 -7.20 5.94 6.00
CA ASP A 60 -8.15 5.09 6.73
C ASP A 60 -8.52 3.85 5.89
N ASP A 61 -8.75 4.02 4.58
CA ASP A 61 -8.98 2.89 3.67
C ASP A 61 -7.76 1.99 3.54
N LEU A 62 -6.54 2.52 3.49
CA LEU A 62 -5.32 1.71 3.48
C LEU A 62 -5.12 0.92 4.79
N GLN A 63 -5.58 1.47 5.92
CA GLN A 63 -5.53 0.77 7.20
C GLN A 63 -6.60 -0.32 7.30
N ALA A 64 -7.81 -0.06 6.81
CA ALA A 64 -8.90 -1.02 6.79
C ALA A 64 -8.67 -2.13 5.75
N ASN A 65 -8.13 -1.77 4.58
CA ASN A 65 -7.89 -2.62 3.43
C ASN A 65 -6.42 -2.51 3.00
N PRO A 66 -5.48 -3.12 3.75
CA PRO A 66 -4.09 -3.11 3.37
C PRO A 66 -3.93 -3.77 1.99
N PRO A 67 -3.15 -3.18 1.06
CA PRO A 67 -2.92 -3.78 -0.24
C PRO A 67 -2.35 -5.18 -0.06
N VAL A 68 -2.94 -6.15 -0.77
CA VAL A 68 -2.51 -7.54 -0.73
C VAL A 68 -1.03 -7.57 -1.11
N LYS A 69 -0.16 -7.88 -0.14
CA LYS A 69 1.24 -8.14 -0.46
C LYS A 69 1.26 -9.28 -1.48
N PRO A 70 1.98 -9.14 -2.60
CA PRO A 70 2.21 -10.29 -3.46
C PRO A 70 2.81 -11.39 -2.58
N LYS A 71 2.22 -12.59 -2.65
CA LYS A 71 2.71 -13.77 -1.93
C LYS A 71 4.21 -13.86 -2.15
N SER A 72 4.99 -14.13 -1.10
CA SER A 72 6.42 -14.35 -1.27
C SER A 72 6.66 -15.50 -2.27
N LEU A 73 7.85 -15.57 -2.87
CA LEU A 73 8.19 -16.67 -3.76
C LEU A 73 8.00 -18.04 -3.05
N GLU A 74 8.31 -18.11 -1.75
CA GLU A 74 8.09 -19.30 -0.92
C GLU A 74 6.60 -19.64 -0.78
N GLU A 75 5.74 -18.66 -0.52
CA GLU A 75 4.29 -18.86 -0.45
C GLU A 75 3.68 -19.25 -1.80
N GLN A 76 4.23 -18.74 -2.90
CA GLN A 76 3.83 -19.12 -4.25
C GLN A 76 4.25 -20.57 -4.57
N ILE A 77 5.47 -20.96 -4.20
CA ILE A 77 5.97 -22.33 -4.36
C ILE A 77 5.12 -23.29 -3.52
N LYS A 78 4.86 -22.95 -2.24
CA LYS A 78 4.04 -23.76 -1.35
C LYS A 78 2.63 -23.96 -1.90
N ALA A 79 1.96 -22.88 -2.31
CA ALA A 79 0.62 -22.97 -2.90
C ALA A 79 0.59 -23.79 -4.20
N ARG A 80 1.65 -23.75 -5.01
CA ARG A 80 1.77 -24.57 -6.22
C ARG A 80 1.97 -26.05 -5.89
N LEU A 81 2.76 -26.37 -4.88
CA LEU A 81 2.99 -27.75 -4.44
C LEU A 81 1.71 -28.36 -3.85
N GLU A 82 1.01 -27.62 -2.99
CA GLU A 82 -0.30 -28.02 -2.44
C GLU A 82 -1.34 -28.26 -3.56
N ALA A 83 -1.38 -27.37 -4.56
CA ALA A 83 -2.26 -27.55 -5.72
C ALA A 83 -1.90 -28.78 -6.57
N LEU A 84 -0.60 -29.09 -6.69
CA LEU A 84 -0.14 -30.29 -7.41
C LEU A 84 -0.51 -31.57 -6.65
N GLU A 85 -0.36 -31.57 -5.32
CA GLU A 85 -0.69 -32.72 -4.46
C GLU A 85 -2.19 -33.02 -4.50
N LEU A 86 -3.04 -32.00 -4.37
CA LEU A 86 -4.49 -32.14 -4.51
C LEU A 86 -4.89 -32.62 -5.91
N ALA A 87 -4.27 -32.11 -6.96
CA ALA A 87 -4.54 -32.55 -8.33
C ALA A 87 -4.13 -34.02 -8.55
N THR A 88 -3.03 -34.45 -7.94
CA THR A 88 -2.54 -35.83 -8.06
C THR A 88 -3.46 -36.80 -7.32
N ILE A 89 -3.90 -36.45 -6.10
CA ILE A 89 -4.86 -37.24 -5.32
C ILE A 89 -6.20 -37.35 -6.06
N THR A 90 -6.71 -36.22 -6.58
CA THR A 90 -7.99 -36.20 -7.31
C THR A 90 -7.92 -37.01 -8.62
N LEU A 91 -6.76 -37.08 -9.27
CA LEU A 91 -6.56 -37.91 -10.46
C LEU A 91 -6.48 -39.41 -10.12
N MET A 92 -5.96 -39.75 -8.95
CA MET A 92 -5.89 -41.13 -8.43
C MET A 92 -7.25 -41.65 -7.95
N ASP A 93 -8.11 -40.78 -7.42
CA ASP A 93 -9.48 -41.15 -7.02
C ASP A 93 -10.43 -41.39 -8.21
N PHE A 94 -10.01 -41.06 -9.45
CA PHE A 94 -10.80 -41.21 -10.68
C PHE A 94 -10.39 -42.40 -11.56
N MET A 95 -9.38 -43.19 -11.16
CA MET A 95 -8.94 -44.43 -11.82
C MET A 95 -9.39 -45.67 -11.04
#